data_AF-A0AAD8B519-F1
#
_entry.id   AF-A0AAD8B519-F1
#
_cell.length_a   1.000
_cell.length_b   1.000
_cell.length_c   1.000
_cell.angle_alpha   90.00
_cell.angle_beta   90.00
_cell.angle_gamma   90.00
#
_symmetry.space_group_name_H-M   'P 1'
#
loop_
_entity.id
_entity.type
_entity.pdbx_description
1 polymer ?
#
loop_
_entity_poly.entity_id
_entity_poly.type
_entity_poly.pdbx_seq_one_letter_code
_entity_poly.pdbx_strand_id
1 'polypeptide(L)'
;VQANGVIRFGKGYDSWWPYLYYDPDYQEGLLAPFWFYYDYYNRNNGKTYYQLYETSVVGKNHSVIQRATSEIKEFFQLSKFKVTYVLVATWVNVEPYKWYSWICQYYQWYGGEWWFQYWYKVYYDMYCYKTEKETNTFQAVYATDGETGYVTVTYKKGDMNWQYDYWMPIVVGYANSEKIRDFGVTYTDLTTKMDVLTWNTGRYGTWMEQVGKIENTDSKCLRFYQENQYLINNYSFKKNMNQLYKCPCSLDRLVAQWWGYSWNFYGFTNTYIYCVAIGQTAKNRLLSGNPLNKLCCYRYTYPTNWWDWYAWDLAWRSAPYVDHRDPDGSHLLLNDPWWWWYGNDGRKSKEEDFNPHKWCCVDSSCPSQFCNLFNKVRPDLGCSLYAEFIS
;
A
#
# COMPACT_ATOMS: atom_id res chain seq x y z
N VAL A 1 11.15 0.95 11.98
CA VAL A 1 12.37 0.12 12.10
C VAL A 1 13.03 0.45 13.42
N GLN A 2 13.31 -0.54 14.27
CA GLN A 2 13.86 -0.36 15.62
C GLN A 2 15.24 -1.02 15.75
N ALA A 3 16.08 -0.52 16.66
CA ALA A 3 17.47 -0.99 16.85
C ALA A 3 17.57 -2.44 17.38
N ASN A 4 16.52 -2.90 18.05
CA ASN A 4 16.34 -4.26 18.58
C ASN A 4 16.01 -5.31 17.50
N GLY A 5 16.18 -4.99 16.21
CA GLY A 5 15.95 -5.96 15.14
C GLY A 5 14.49 -6.22 14.80
N VAL A 6 13.60 -5.24 15.00
CA VAL A 6 12.17 -5.32 14.65
C VAL A 6 11.77 -4.25 13.65
N ILE A 7 10.85 -4.62 12.76
CA ILE A 7 10.07 -3.72 11.91
C ILE A 7 8.61 -3.86 12.33
N ARG A 8 8.03 -2.74 12.80
CA ARG A 8 6.59 -2.61 13.03
C ARG A 8 5.95 -1.79 11.92
N PHE A 9 4.72 -2.16 11.60
CA PHE A 9 3.83 -1.42 10.73
C PHE A 9 2.68 -0.88 11.61
N GLY A 10 2.12 0.29 11.26
CA GLY A 10 1.05 0.94 12.02
C GLY A 10 1.48 1.91 13.13
N LYS A 11 0.57 2.20 14.07
CA LYS A 11 0.69 3.16 15.18
C LYS A 11 1.01 2.44 16.49
N GLY A 12 2.24 2.53 16.99
CA GLY A 12 2.57 1.96 18.31
C GLY A 12 3.92 2.36 18.88
N TYR A 13 4.08 2.12 20.18
CA TYR A 13 5.30 2.32 20.98
C TYR A 13 6.43 1.32 20.61
N ASP A 14 7.63 1.57 21.13
CA ASP A 14 8.77 0.64 21.03
C ASP A 14 8.38 -0.74 21.56
N SER A 15 8.61 -1.79 20.76
CA SER A 15 8.35 -3.15 21.21
C SER A 15 9.51 -3.58 22.07
N TRP A 16 9.33 -3.55 23.39
CA TRP A 16 10.37 -4.05 24.28
C TRP A 16 10.56 -5.57 24.11
N TRP A 17 9.50 -6.30 23.75
CA TRP A 17 9.54 -7.71 23.34
C TRP A 17 8.44 -8.02 22.31
N PRO A 18 8.75 -8.53 21.10
CA PRO A 18 7.78 -8.93 20.10
C PRO A 18 7.21 -10.28 20.48
N TYR A 19 6.21 -10.30 21.35
CA TYR A 19 5.55 -11.55 21.69
C TYR A 19 4.60 -11.89 20.56
N LEU A 20 5.08 -12.64 19.55
CA LEU A 20 4.34 -12.92 18.32
C LEU A 20 2.91 -13.44 18.54
N TYR A 21 2.63 -14.05 19.70
CA TYR A 21 1.31 -14.57 20.09
C TYR A 21 0.42 -13.62 20.91
N TYR A 22 0.97 -12.60 21.58
CA TYR A 22 0.23 -11.74 22.53
C TYR A 22 0.38 -10.25 22.23
N ASP A 23 1.10 -9.86 21.17
CA ASP A 23 1.25 -8.47 20.79
C ASP A 23 -0.11 -7.92 20.32
N PRO A 24 -0.80 -7.05 21.08
CA PRO A 24 -2.12 -6.54 20.67
C PRO A 24 -2.09 -5.80 19.32
N ASP A 25 -0.89 -5.42 18.86
CA ASP A 25 -0.63 -4.76 17.58
C ASP A 25 -0.43 -5.76 16.42
N TYR A 26 -0.61 -7.09 16.60
CA TYR A 26 -0.44 -8.04 15.49
C TYR A 26 -1.36 -7.73 14.31
N GLN A 27 -2.48 -7.04 14.53
CA GLN A 27 -3.35 -6.58 13.44
C GLN A 27 -2.67 -5.55 12.52
N GLU A 28 -1.73 -4.77 13.05
CA GLU A 28 -1.03 -3.73 12.30
C GLU A 28 0.23 -4.27 11.60
N GLY A 29 0.71 -5.45 11.99
CA GLY A 29 1.81 -6.15 11.33
C GLY A 29 3.15 -5.95 12.04
N LEU A 30 3.83 -7.06 12.30
CA LEU A 30 5.09 -7.14 13.01
C LEU A 30 6.03 -8.09 12.27
N LEU A 31 7.25 -7.64 12.03
CA LEU A 31 8.31 -8.43 11.43
C LEU A 31 9.52 -8.38 12.36
N ALA A 32 9.98 -9.55 12.78
CA ALA A 32 11.18 -9.73 13.60
C ALA A 32 12.21 -10.51 12.77
N PRO A 33 13.01 -9.85 11.92
CA PRO A 33 14.07 -10.52 11.17
C PRO A 33 15.08 -11.16 12.12
N PHE A 34 15.38 -10.48 13.23
CA PHE A 34 16.23 -10.98 14.30
C PHE A 34 16.05 -10.10 15.51
N TRP A 35 15.01 -10.36 16.31
CA TRP A 35 14.78 -9.57 17.51
C TRP A 35 15.66 -10.05 18.67
N PHE A 36 16.16 -9.08 19.43
CA PHE A 36 16.92 -9.28 20.66
C PHE A 36 16.76 -8.07 21.57
N TYR A 37 17.07 -8.23 22.86
CA TYR A 37 17.19 -7.07 23.75
C TYR A 37 18.36 -6.20 23.30
N TYR A 38 18.12 -4.98 22.84
CA TYR A 38 19.18 -4.09 22.37
C TYR A 38 20.08 -3.65 23.53
N ASP A 39 21.40 -3.74 23.37
CA ASP A 39 22.34 -3.23 24.37
C ASP A 39 22.36 -1.68 24.37
N TYR A 40 21.49 -1.10 25.19
CA TYR A 40 21.38 0.34 25.33
C TYR A 40 22.54 0.98 26.09
N TYR A 41 23.41 0.20 26.73
CA TYR A 41 24.59 0.70 27.43
C TYR A 41 25.78 0.88 26.49
N ASN A 42 25.78 0.13 25.39
CA ASN A 42 26.80 0.16 24.35
C ASN A 42 26.31 0.91 23.10
N ARG A 43 25.65 2.07 23.26
CA ARG A 43 24.99 2.84 22.17
C ARG A 43 25.89 3.23 21.00
N ASN A 44 27.21 3.17 21.18
CA ASN A 44 28.19 3.47 20.14
C ASN A 44 28.55 2.24 19.28
N ASN A 45 28.11 1.03 19.68
CA ASN A 45 28.29 -0.20 18.91
C ASN A 45 27.06 -0.46 18.03
N GLY A 46 27.34 -0.67 16.75
CA GLY A 46 26.35 -1.02 15.74
C GLY A 46 25.49 0.13 15.24
N LYS A 47 24.95 -0.01 14.03
CA LYS A 47 24.12 1.00 13.38
C LYS A 47 22.93 0.35 12.68
N THR A 48 21.77 1.00 12.81
CA THR A 48 20.55 0.62 12.08
C THR A 48 20.30 1.65 10.99
N TYR A 49 20.18 1.17 9.76
CA TYR A 49 19.88 1.97 8.58
C TYR A 49 18.54 1.54 8.00
N TYR A 50 17.76 2.48 7.49
CA TYR A 50 16.59 2.15 6.70
C TYR A 50 16.38 3.16 5.57
N GLN A 51 15.83 2.68 4.46
CA GLN A 51 15.48 3.50 3.31
C GLN A 51 14.19 2.97 2.68
N LEU A 52 13.22 3.88 2.46
CA LEU A 52 12.02 3.61 1.70
C LEU A 52 12.22 4.03 0.24
N TYR A 53 11.86 3.15 -0.69
CA TYR A 53 11.85 3.38 -2.13
C TYR A 53 10.42 3.26 -2.64
N GLU A 54 9.92 4.34 -3.24
CA GLU A 54 8.60 4.36 -3.87
C GLU A 54 8.76 4.31 -5.39
N THR A 55 8.14 3.33 -6.03
CA THR A 55 8.27 3.11 -7.49
C THR A 55 7.76 4.32 -8.29
N SER A 56 6.77 5.04 -7.77
CA SER A 56 6.27 6.30 -8.33
C SER A 56 7.30 7.43 -8.31
N VAL A 57 8.25 7.40 -7.37
CA VAL A 57 9.28 8.44 -7.17
C VAL A 57 10.58 8.07 -7.89
N VAL A 58 11.10 6.87 -7.65
CA VAL A 58 12.40 6.44 -8.20
C VAL A 58 12.30 5.79 -9.58
N GLY A 59 11.08 5.44 -10.00
CA GLY A 59 10.82 4.79 -11.29
C GLY A 59 11.03 3.28 -11.28
N LYS A 60 10.37 2.60 -12.24
CA LYS A 60 10.36 1.13 -12.38
C LYS A 60 11.72 0.52 -12.71
N ASN A 61 12.65 1.33 -13.23
CA ASN A 61 13.98 0.88 -13.64
C ASN A 61 15.05 1.06 -12.55
N HIS A 62 14.68 1.56 -11.37
CA HIS A 62 15.61 1.68 -10.26
C HIS A 62 16.08 0.28 -9.80
N SER A 63 17.38 0.11 -9.55
CA SER A 63 17.99 -1.20 -9.29
C SER A 63 17.35 -1.95 -8.12
N VAL A 64 17.03 -1.24 -7.03
CA VAL A 64 16.33 -1.81 -5.85
C VAL A 64 14.93 -2.32 -6.21
N ILE A 65 14.18 -1.56 -7.03
CA ILE A 65 12.82 -1.90 -7.47
C ILE A 65 12.86 -3.13 -8.38
N GLN A 66 13.79 -3.16 -9.35
CA GLN A 66 13.98 -4.30 -10.25
C GLN A 66 14.37 -5.57 -9.50
N ARG A 67 15.35 -5.47 -8.61
CA ARG A 67 15.86 -6.62 -7.84
C ARG A 67 14.79 -7.19 -6.91
N ALA A 68 14.10 -6.36 -6.15
CA ALA A 68 13.01 -6.81 -5.28
C ALA A 68 11.90 -7.49 -6.09
N THR A 69 11.52 -6.90 -7.24
CA THR A 69 10.53 -7.49 -8.14
C THR A 69 10.98 -8.83 -8.70
N SER A 70 12.22 -8.96 -9.18
CA SER A 70 12.70 -10.21 -9.78
C SER A 70 12.84 -11.34 -8.77
N GLU A 71 13.44 -11.06 -7.59
CA GLU A 71 13.66 -12.09 -6.57
C GLU A 71 12.33 -12.64 -6.03
N ILE A 72 11.34 -11.78 -5.77
CA ILE A 72 10.02 -12.20 -5.31
C ILE A 72 9.28 -13.00 -6.39
N LYS A 73 9.33 -12.55 -7.66
CA LYS A 73 8.69 -13.27 -8.76
C LYS A 73 9.28 -14.66 -8.95
N GLU A 74 10.60 -14.79 -8.89
CA GLU A 74 11.30 -16.05 -9.04
C GLU A 74 10.96 -17.01 -7.90
N PHE A 75 11.08 -16.55 -6.66
CA PHE A 75 10.89 -17.41 -5.49
C PHE A 75 9.42 -17.85 -5.30
N PHE A 76 8.47 -16.93 -5.43
CA PHE A 76 7.04 -17.22 -5.25
C PHE A 76 6.31 -17.62 -6.54
N GLN A 77 7.05 -17.79 -7.66
CA GLN A 77 6.51 -18.17 -8.97
C GLN A 77 5.37 -17.24 -9.46
N LEU A 78 5.53 -15.93 -9.26
CA LEU A 78 4.50 -14.93 -9.58
C LEU A 78 4.68 -14.38 -11.00
N SER A 79 3.61 -14.42 -11.80
CA SER A 79 3.64 -13.91 -13.18
C SER A 79 3.45 -12.39 -13.27
N LYS A 80 2.57 -11.81 -12.43
CA LYS A 80 2.09 -10.41 -12.53
C LYS A 80 2.58 -9.46 -11.44
N PHE A 81 3.38 -9.91 -10.48
CA PHE A 81 3.84 -9.06 -9.37
C PHE A 81 4.67 -7.87 -9.87
N LYS A 82 4.34 -6.68 -9.38
CA LYS A 82 5.08 -5.42 -9.61
C LYS A 82 5.13 -4.67 -8.30
N VAL A 83 6.34 -4.42 -7.81
CA VAL A 83 6.51 -3.74 -6.53
C VAL A 83 6.10 -2.27 -6.64
N THR A 84 5.50 -1.74 -5.58
CA THR A 84 5.10 -0.34 -5.43
C THR A 84 5.98 0.34 -4.38
N TYR A 85 6.19 -0.31 -3.24
CA TYR A 85 7.05 0.15 -2.15
C TYR A 85 8.09 -0.90 -1.78
N VAL A 86 9.34 -0.47 -1.54
CA VAL A 86 10.40 -1.30 -0.98
C VAL A 86 11.02 -0.59 0.22
N LEU A 87 10.97 -1.22 1.40
CA LEU A 87 11.68 -0.81 2.60
C LEU A 87 12.89 -1.70 2.80
N VAL A 88 14.09 -1.11 2.73
CA VAL A 88 15.34 -1.80 3.06
C VAL A 88 15.74 -1.39 4.46
N ALA A 89 15.85 -2.32 5.39
CA ALA A 89 16.32 -2.12 6.75
C ALA A 89 17.56 -2.98 7.02
N THR A 90 18.63 -2.38 7.52
CA THR A 90 19.92 -3.07 7.76
C THR A 90 20.41 -2.76 9.16
N TRP A 91 20.76 -3.80 9.91
CA TRP A 91 21.43 -3.71 11.19
C TRP A 91 22.86 -4.17 10.99
N VAL A 92 23.82 -3.30 11.30
CA VAL A 92 25.25 -3.54 11.10
C VAL A 92 25.91 -3.59 12.47
N ASN A 93 26.57 -4.70 12.76
CA ASN A 93 27.33 -4.94 13.99
C ASN A 93 26.53 -4.61 15.27
N VAL A 94 25.23 -4.92 15.29
CA VAL A 94 24.39 -4.68 16.46
C VAL A 94 24.60 -5.77 17.50
N GLU A 95 24.68 -5.37 18.76
CA GLU A 95 25.02 -6.24 19.88
C GLU A 95 23.79 -6.49 20.77
N PRO A 96 23.45 -7.75 21.06
CA PRO A 96 22.47 -8.08 22.06
C PRO A 96 22.92 -7.68 23.48
N TYR A 97 21.96 -7.26 24.29
CA TYR A 97 22.15 -6.96 25.69
C TYR A 97 22.53 -8.23 26.44
N LYS A 98 23.58 -8.12 27.24
CA LYS A 98 24.03 -9.16 28.15
C LYS A 98 23.89 -8.69 29.59
N TRP A 99 23.75 -9.64 30.51
CA TRP A 99 23.64 -9.33 31.94
C TRP A 99 24.83 -8.50 32.45
N TYR A 100 26.02 -8.69 31.87
CA TYR A 100 27.22 -7.95 32.23
C TYR A 100 27.40 -6.62 31.48
N SER A 101 26.57 -6.29 30.47
CA SER A 101 26.65 -5.00 29.75
C SER A 101 26.52 -3.81 30.72
N TRP A 102 25.64 -3.93 31.72
CA TRP A 102 25.52 -2.93 32.78
C TRP A 102 26.79 -2.84 33.63
N ILE A 103 27.40 -3.98 34.00
CA ILE A 103 28.65 -4.02 34.80
C ILE A 103 29.77 -3.29 34.05
N CYS A 104 29.91 -3.59 32.75
CA CYS A 104 30.93 -2.98 31.92
C CYS A 104 30.77 -1.47 31.80
N GLN A 105 29.53 -0.98 31.73
CA GLN A 105 29.29 0.46 31.68
C GLN A 105 29.43 1.12 33.07
N TYR A 106 28.80 0.55 34.09
CA TYR A 106 28.76 1.11 35.45
C TYR A 106 30.16 1.24 36.03
N TYR A 107 30.98 0.20 35.91
CA TYR A 107 32.31 0.19 36.50
C TYR A 107 33.41 0.80 35.63
N GLN A 108 33.08 1.28 34.42
CA GLN A 108 34.06 1.84 33.47
C GLN A 108 34.92 2.98 34.07
N TRP A 109 34.36 3.74 35.00
CA TRP A 109 35.01 4.90 35.63
C TRP A 109 35.65 4.61 36.99
N TYR A 110 35.47 3.39 37.53
CA TYR A 110 35.92 3.02 38.86
C TYR A 110 37.28 2.33 38.88
N GLY A 111 37.98 2.29 37.74
CA GLY A 111 39.28 1.64 37.58
C GLY A 111 40.38 2.14 38.54
N GLY A 112 40.26 3.35 39.10
CA GLY A 112 41.21 3.88 40.08
C GLY A 112 40.89 3.54 41.54
N GLU A 113 39.71 3.00 41.83
CA GLU A 113 39.23 2.78 43.20
C GLU A 113 39.78 1.49 43.81
N TRP A 114 40.32 1.58 45.02
CA TRP A 114 40.92 0.44 45.74
C TRP A 114 39.96 -0.74 45.92
N TRP A 115 38.69 -0.47 46.23
CA TRP A 115 37.66 -1.50 46.40
C TRP A 115 37.27 -2.16 45.07
N PHE A 116 37.29 -1.42 43.96
CA PHE A 116 37.04 -1.98 42.63
C PHE A 116 38.17 -2.91 42.20
N GLN A 117 39.41 -2.47 42.40
CA GLN A 117 40.61 -3.26 42.13
C GLN A 117 40.62 -4.59 42.88
N TYR A 118 40.17 -4.59 44.13
CA TYR A 118 40.17 -5.79 44.97
C TYR A 118 39.01 -6.74 44.67
N TRP A 119 37.79 -6.23 44.46
CA TRP A 119 36.58 -7.08 44.40
C TRP A 119 36.04 -7.31 42.99
N TYR A 120 36.16 -6.34 42.08
CA TYR A 120 35.42 -6.32 40.82
C TYR A 120 36.29 -6.38 39.57
N LYS A 121 37.59 -6.06 39.67
CA LYS A 121 38.51 -6.06 38.53
C LYS A 121 38.57 -7.41 37.80
N VAL A 122 38.61 -8.53 38.52
CA VAL A 122 38.68 -9.87 37.91
C VAL A 122 37.44 -10.13 37.04
N TYR A 123 36.25 -9.79 37.53
CA TYR A 123 35.00 -9.95 36.78
C TYR A 123 34.92 -8.97 35.61
N TYR A 124 35.30 -7.70 35.82
CA TYR A 124 35.33 -6.71 34.76
C TYR A 124 36.29 -7.11 33.64
N ASP A 125 37.50 -7.57 33.95
CA ASP A 125 38.46 -8.04 32.95
C ASP A 125 37.95 -9.28 32.20
N MET A 126 37.30 -10.21 32.92
CA MET A 126 36.75 -11.44 32.34
C MET A 126 35.61 -11.17 31.36
N TYR A 127 34.70 -10.26 31.67
CA TYR A 127 33.48 -10.05 30.89
C TYR A 127 33.51 -8.81 29.98
N CYS A 128 34.33 -7.80 30.28
CA CYS A 128 34.35 -6.54 29.54
C CYS A 128 35.56 -6.39 28.62
N TYR A 129 36.68 -7.08 28.89
CA TYR A 129 37.90 -6.99 28.08
C TYR A 129 38.27 -8.27 27.33
N LYS A 130 37.86 -9.46 27.81
CA LYS A 130 38.26 -10.75 27.22
C LYS A 130 37.27 -11.37 26.25
N THR A 131 36.00 -10.95 26.24
CA THR A 131 35.02 -11.45 25.27
C THR A 131 35.21 -10.75 23.93
N GLU A 132 35.37 -11.52 22.86
CA GLU A 132 35.25 -11.01 21.50
C GLU A 132 33.92 -10.25 21.38
N LYS A 133 33.90 -9.14 20.63
CA LYS A 133 32.68 -8.37 20.44
C LYS A 133 31.65 -9.24 19.74
N GLU A 134 30.52 -9.46 20.42
CA GLU A 134 29.44 -10.26 19.89
C GLU A 134 28.51 -9.38 19.09
N THR A 135 28.51 -9.56 17.78
CA THR A 135 27.82 -8.65 16.87
C THR A 135 27.07 -9.40 15.80
N ASN A 136 25.95 -8.81 15.39
CA ASN A 136 25.06 -9.34 14.37
C ASN A 136 24.94 -8.33 13.23
N THR A 137 25.10 -8.79 11.99
CA THR A 137 24.80 -8.01 10.79
C THR A 137 23.77 -8.73 9.92
N PHE A 138 22.62 -8.09 9.72
CA PHE A 138 21.52 -8.64 8.94
C PHE A 138 20.72 -7.55 8.25
N GLN A 139 19.99 -7.93 7.20
CA GLN A 139 19.16 -7.04 6.41
C GLN A 139 17.79 -7.66 6.20
N ALA A 140 16.76 -6.83 6.26
CA ALA A 140 15.41 -7.17 5.85
C ALA A 140 14.97 -6.23 4.73
N VAL A 141 14.51 -6.81 3.63
CA VAL A 141 13.92 -6.10 2.50
C VAL A 141 12.44 -6.45 2.48
N TYR A 142 11.60 -5.51 2.90
CA TYR A 142 10.15 -5.61 2.76
C TYR A 142 9.73 -4.99 1.43
N ALA A 143 8.94 -5.70 0.64
CA ALA A 143 8.50 -5.28 -0.68
C ALA A 143 7.02 -5.62 -0.86
N THR A 144 6.23 -4.68 -1.37
CA THR A 144 4.79 -4.86 -1.57
C THR A 144 4.35 -4.35 -2.93
N ASP A 145 3.31 -4.96 -3.50
CA ASP A 145 2.59 -4.43 -4.67
C ASP A 145 1.41 -3.52 -4.28
N GLY A 146 1.32 -3.15 -3.01
CA GLY A 146 0.20 -2.41 -2.43
C GLY A 146 -0.79 -3.31 -1.71
N GLU A 147 -1.01 -4.55 -2.15
CA GLU A 147 -1.93 -5.48 -1.49
C GLU A 147 -1.20 -6.59 -0.74
N THR A 148 -0.20 -7.19 -1.37
CA THR A 148 0.56 -8.29 -0.79
C THR A 148 1.95 -7.82 -0.42
N GLY A 149 2.36 -8.09 0.82
CA GLY A 149 3.68 -7.81 1.34
C GLY A 149 4.53 -9.08 1.40
N TYR A 150 5.77 -8.97 0.93
CA TYR A 150 6.78 -10.00 0.98
C TYR A 150 8.00 -9.46 1.71
N VAL A 151 8.73 -10.34 2.39
CA VAL A 151 10.02 -10.01 2.99
C VAL A 151 11.09 -10.95 2.48
N THR A 152 12.28 -10.41 2.26
CA THR A 152 13.53 -11.16 2.16
C THR A 152 14.42 -10.76 3.32
N VAL A 153 14.82 -11.72 4.16
CA VAL A 153 15.79 -11.49 5.24
C VAL A 153 17.09 -12.19 4.89
N THR A 154 18.21 -11.49 5.07
CA THR A 154 19.56 -12.01 4.83
C THR A 154 20.46 -11.72 6.01
N TYR A 155 21.06 -12.76 6.57
CA TYR A 155 22.12 -12.68 7.58
C TYR A 155 23.47 -12.69 6.88
N LYS A 156 24.36 -11.75 7.23
CA LYS A 156 25.67 -11.66 6.59
C LYS A 156 26.56 -12.78 7.10
N LYS A 157 27.08 -13.59 6.17
CA LYS A 157 27.99 -14.71 6.46
C LYS A 157 29.20 -14.26 7.28
N GLY A 158 29.43 -14.91 8.42
CA GLY A 158 30.51 -14.63 9.36
C GLY A 158 30.24 -13.47 10.32
N ASP A 159 29.12 -12.77 10.18
CA ASP A 159 28.75 -11.61 11.01
C ASP A 159 27.54 -11.93 11.91
N MET A 160 27.26 -13.20 12.21
CA MET A 160 26.37 -13.64 13.28
C MET A 160 27.22 -14.22 14.42
N ASN A 161 28.17 -13.44 14.91
CA ASN A 161 29.22 -13.92 15.82
C ASN A 161 28.82 -13.64 17.26
N TRP A 162 28.27 -14.63 17.96
CA TRP A 162 27.95 -14.53 19.37
C TRP A 162 27.81 -15.90 20.04
N GLN A 163 28.01 -15.96 21.36
CA GLN A 163 27.90 -17.20 22.12
C GLN A 163 26.46 -17.42 22.56
N TYR A 164 25.91 -18.58 22.23
CA TYR A 164 24.57 -18.95 22.65
C TYR A 164 24.43 -18.83 24.18
N ASP A 165 23.43 -18.07 24.60
CA ASP A 165 23.01 -17.92 25.99
C ASP A 165 21.52 -18.26 26.07
N TYR A 166 21.19 -19.30 26.84
CA TYR A 166 19.81 -19.76 27.03
C TYR A 166 18.91 -18.66 27.60
N TRP A 167 19.45 -17.74 28.40
CA TRP A 167 18.68 -16.65 29.00
C TRP A 167 18.57 -15.42 28.10
N MET A 168 19.16 -15.47 26.91
CA MET A 168 19.04 -14.43 25.90
C MET A 168 18.00 -14.80 24.85
N PRO A 169 16.76 -14.32 24.99
CA PRO A 169 15.70 -14.63 24.06
C PRO A 169 15.95 -13.94 22.72
N ILE A 170 15.94 -14.73 21.65
CA ILE A 170 16.01 -14.27 20.27
C ILE A 170 14.74 -14.72 19.57
N VAL A 171 14.06 -13.81 18.89
CA VAL A 171 12.81 -14.12 18.17
C VAL A 171 13.01 -13.82 16.69
N VAL A 172 12.68 -14.81 15.86
CA VAL A 172 12.73 -14.68 14.40
C VAL A 172 11.39 -15.12 13.84
N GLY A 173 10.76 -14.25 13.07
CA GLY A 173 9.41 -14.49 12.59
C GLY A 173 8.67 -13.24 12.16
N TYR A 174 7.36 -13.40 12.00
CA TYR A 174 6.43 -12.31 11.74
C TYR A 174 5.05 -12.65 12.31
N ALA A 175 4.26 -11.61 12.54
CA ALA A 175 2.86 -11.70 12.92
C ALA A 175 2.07 -10.63 12.15
N ASN A 176 0.89 -11.01 11.65
CA ASN A 176 -0.06 -10.10 11.06
C ASN A 176 -1.50 -10.54 11.45
N SER A 177 -2.52 -9.84 10.95
CA SER A 177 -3.93 -10.14 11.23
C SER A 177 -4.38 -11.54 10.77
N GLU A 178 -3.69 -12.16 9.81
CA GLU A 178 -4.05 -13.46 9.22
C GLU A 178 -3.21 -14.62 9.77
N LYS A 179 -1.93 -14.39 10.06
CA LYS A 179 -0.96 -15.43 10.33
C LYS A 179 0.14 -14.97 11.27
N ILE A 180 0.50 -15.88 12.18
CA ILE A 180 1.72 -15.81 12.99
C ILE A 180 2.68 -16.89 12.48
N ARG A 181 3.94 -16.53 12.30
CA ARG A 181 5.03 -17.44 11.93
C ARG A 181 6.21 -17.21 12.86
N ASP A 182 6.42 -18.17 13.74
CA ASP A 182 7.64 -18.31 14.54
C ASP A 182 8.53 -19.36 13.88
N PHE A 183 9.81 -19.04 13.67
CA PHE A 183 10.79 -19.99 13.12
C PHE A 183 11.36 -20.96 14.17
N GLY A 184 10.93 -20.85 15.43
CA GLY A 184 11.28 -21.80 16.49
C GLY A 184 12.74 -21.74 16.91
N VAL A 185 13.41 -20.61 16.69
CA VAL A 185 14.81 -20.42 17.06
C VAL A 185 14.98 -19.95 18.50
N THR A 186 13.91 -19.45 19.13
CA THR A 186 13.97 -18.92 20.49
C THR A 186 14.47 -19.98 21.48
N TYR A 187 15.45 -19.62 22.29
CA TYR A 187 16.14 -20.51 23.23
C TYR A 187 16.87 -21.69 22.58
N THR A 188 17.28 -21.58 21.32
CA THR A 188 18.09 -22.61 20.63
C THR A 188 19.44 -22.05 20.17
N ASP A 189 20.43 -22.92 19.96
CA ASP A 189 21.74 -22.54 19.43
C ASP A 189 21.69 -22.15 17.93
N LEU A 190 20.57 -22.39 17.24
CA LEU A 190 20.34 -22.01 15.84
C LEU A 190 20.52 -20.51 15.62
N THR A 191 20.26 -19.71 16.66
CA THR A 191 20.35 -18.25 16.64
C THR A 191 21.79 -17.74 16.39
N THR A 192 22.79 -18.59 16.63
CA THR A 192 24.22 -18.34 16.32
C THR A 192 24.63 -18.81 14.93
N LYS A 193 23.74 -19.52 14.21
CA LYS A 193 24.02 -20.18 12.93
C LYS A 193 23.16 -19.64 11.80
N MET A 194 22.45 -18.53 12.03
CA MET A 194 21.43 -18.00 11.12
C MET A 194 21.96 -17.75 9.71
N ASP A 195 23.23 -17.36 9.58
CA ASP A 195 23.95 -17.07 8.34
C ASP A 195 24.45 -18.30 7.58
N VAL A 196 24.51 -19.47 8.23
CA VAL A 196 24.91 -20.75 7.63
C VAL A 196 23.76 -21.74 7.45
N LEU A 197 22.54 -21.38 7.89
CA LEU A 197 21.33 -22.14 7.59
C LEU A 197 20.82 -21.81 6.19
N THR A 198 20.32 -22.79 5.43
CA THR A 198 19.79 -22.61 4.06
C THR A 198 18.34 -22.11 4.02
N TRP A 199 17.64 -22.18 5.16
CA TRP A 199 16.24 -21.77 5.30
C TRP A 199 15.34 -22.34 4.20
N ASN A 200 14.31 -21.57 3.78
CA ASN A 200 13.36 -21.96 2.74
C ASN A 200 13.78 -21.53 1.32
N THR A 201 14.79 -20.66 1.18
CA THR A 201 15.27 -20.22 -0.14
C THR A 201 16.30 -21.16 -0.75
N GLY A 202 16.87 -22.08 0.04
CA GLY A 202 18.03 -22.88 -0.35
C GLY A 202 19.34 -22.09 -0.38
N ARG A 203 19.32 -20.80 -0.01
CA ARG A 203 20.50 -19.92 0.09
C ARG A 203 20.89 -19.76 1.55
N TYR A 204 22.19 -19.87 1.82
CA TYR A 204 22.74 -19.65 3.15
C TYR A 204 22.36 -18.26 3.68
N GLY A 205 21.83 -18.22 4.90
CA GLY A 205 21.49 -16.99 5.58
C GLY A 205 20.25 -16.29 5.06
N THR A 206 19.45 -16.89 4.16
CA THR A 206 18.35 -16.17 3.52
C THR A 206 17.03 -16.89 3.65
N TRP A 207 16.02 -16.22 4.22
CA TRP A 207 14.63 -16.66 4.15
C TRP A 207 13.74 -15.62 3.49
N MET A 208 12.68 -16.10 2.84
CA MET A 208 11.70 -15.26 2.16
C MET A 208 10.28 -15.69 2.53
N GLU A 209 9.40 -14.77 2.89
CA GLU A 209 8.03 -15.09 3.28
C GLU A 209 7.04 -14.07 2.72
N GLN A 210 5.83 -14.52 2.43
CA GLN A 210 4.67 -13.64 2.27
C GLN A 210 4.22 -13.25 3.69
N VAL A 211 4.39 -11.98 4.04
CA VAL A 211 4.21 -11.48 5.42
C VAL A 211 2.94 -10.67 5.61
N GLY A 212 2.12 -10.51 4.57
CA GLY A 212 0.80 -9.91 4.71
C GLY A 212 0.07 -9.87 3.38
N LYS A 213 -1.26 -9.91 3.45
CA LYS A 213 -2.15 -9.58 2.33
C LYS A 213 -3.27 -8.72 2.89
N ILE A 214 -3.42 -7.52 2.36
CA ILE A 214 -4.52 -6.62 2.70
C ILE A 214 -5.17 -6.22 1.40
N GLU A 215 -6.38 -6.73 1.19
CA GLU A 215 -7.24 -6.27 0.11
C GLU A 215 -8.02 -5.04 0.60
N ASN A 216 -7.37 -3.87 0.57
CA ASN A 216 -8.02 -2.60 0.89
C ASN A 216 -8.28 -1.77 -0.37
N THR A 217 -9.22 -0.82 -0.25
CA THR A 217 -9.69 0.06 -1.32
C THR A 217 -8.59 1.02 -1.81
N ASP A 218 -7.71 1.48 -0.93
CA ASP A 218 -6.59 2.36 -1.26
C ASP A 218 -5.59 1.68 -2.22
N SER A 219 -5.20 0.45 -1.90
CA SER A 219 -4.25 -0.35 -2.67
C SER A 219 -4.80 -0.70 -4.04
N LYS A 220 -6.08 -1.03 -4.09
CA LYS A 220 -6.86 -1.23 -5.30
C LYS A 220 -6.82 0.01 -6.21
N CYS A 221 -7.00 1.20 -5.64
CA CYS A 221 -6.90 2.48 -6.35
C CYS A 221 -5.50 2.79 -6.89
N LEU A 222 -4.47 2.58 -6.07
CA LEU A 222 -3.08 2.77 -6.49
C LEU A 222 -2.74 1.85 -7.66
N ARG A 223 -3.13 0.57 -7.58
CA ARG A 223 -2.92 -0.39 -8.66
C ARG A 223 -3.61 0.07 -9.94
N PHE A 224 -4.88 0.44 -9.87
CA PHE A 224 -5.62 0.93 -11.03
C PHE A 224 -4.94 2.12 -11.70
N TYR A 225 -4.51 3.11 -10.92
CA TYR A 225 -3.77 4.25 -11.45
C TYR A 225 -2.47 3.81 -12.13
N GLN A 226 -1.69 2.94 -11.49
CA GLN A 226 -0.42 2.46 -12.04
C GLN A 226 -0.59 1.63 -13.32
N GLU A 227 -1.66 0.85 -13.41
CA GLU A 227 -1.99 0.06 -14.59
C GLU A 227 -2.49 0.93 -15.74
N ASN A 228 -3.21 2.02 -15.45
CA ASN A 228 -3.81 2.91 -16.45
C ASN A 228 -2.97 4.14 -16.79
N GLN A 229 -1.85 4.39 -16.10
CA GLN A 229 -1.03 5.61 -16.30
C GLN A 229 -0.55 5.80 -17.75
N TYR A 230 -0.45 4.73 -18.54
CA TYR A 230 -0.04 4.80 -19.95
C TYR A 230 -1.05 5.58 -20.81
N LEU A 231 -2.32 5.64 -20.40
CA LEU A 231 -3.39 6.36 -21.10
C LEU A 231 -3.15 7.86 -21.11
N ILE A 232 -2.48 8.40 -20.07
CA ILE A 232 -2.19 9.84 -19.93
C ILE A 232 -1.38 10.37 -21.13
N ASN A 233 -0.56 9.54 -21.76
CA ASN A 233 0.26 9.92 -22.91
C ASN A 233 -0.17 9.26 -24.22
N ASN A 234 -1.24 8.46 -24.21
CA ASN A 234 -1.71 7.75 -25.39
C ASN A 234 -2.44 8.71 -26.35
N TYR A 235 -1.91 8.88 -27.56
CA TYR A 235 -2.47 9.77 -28.57
C TYR A 235 -3.89 9.35 -29.03
N SER A 236 -4.10 8.05 -29.30
CA SER A 236 -5.39 7.55 -29.75
C SER A 236 -6.46 7.74 -28.67
N PHE A 237 -6.10 7.51 -27.41
CA PHE A 237 -6.98 7.74 -26.28
C PHE A 237 -7.40 9.21 -26.18
N LYS A 238 -6.44 10.15 -26.23
CA LYS A 238 -6.74 11.60 -26.23
C LYS A 238 -7.60 12.02 -27.42
N LYS A 239 -7.30 11.51 -28.61
CA LYS A 239 -8.08 11.78 -29.83
C LYS A 239 -9.53 11.32 -29.66
N ASN A 240 -9.74 10.08 -29.21
CA ASN A 240 -11.07 9.52 -28.99
C ASN A 240 -11.83 10.27 -27.89
N MET A 241 -11.13 10.67 -26.82
CA MET A 241 -11.71 11.44 -25.72
C MET A 241 -12.18 12.82 -26.20
N ASN A 242 -11.37 13.52 -26.99
CA ASN A 242 -11.71 14.85 -27.52
C ASN A 242 -12.88 14.84 -28.53
N GLN A 243 -13.21 13.67 -29.09
CA GLN A 243 -14.39 13.50 -29.96
C GLN A 243 -15.68 13.34 -29.17
N LEU A 244 -15.61 12.99 -27.89
CA LEU A 244 -16.81 12.79 -27.08
C LEU A 244 -17.51 14.12 -26.82
N TYR A 245 -18.84 14.07 -26.81
CA TYR A 245 -19.66 15.21 -26.43
C TYR A 245 -19.38 15.62 -24.99
N LYS A 246 -19.32 16.94 -24.75
CA LYS A 246 -19.32 17.46 -23.38
C LYS A 246 -20.67 17.18 -22.72
N CYS A 247 -20.63 16.93 -21.41
CA CYS A 247 -21.86 16.78 -20.65
C CYS A 247 -22.62 18.11 -20.65
N PRO A 248 -23.94 18.14 -20.84
CA PRO A 248 -24.70 19.36 -20.59
C PRO A 248 -24.56 19.78 -19.12
N CYS A 249 -24.53 21.08 -18.84
CA CYS A 249 -24.43 21.56 -17.44
C CYS A 249 -25.72 21.36 -16.62
N SER A 250 -26.84 21.03 -17.28
CA SER A 250 -28.16 20.85 -16.67
C SER A 250 -29.04 19.93 -17.52
N LEU A 251 -30.07 19.32 -16.91
CA LEU A 251 -30.91 18.32 -17.58
C LEU A 251 -31.81 18.89 -18.67
N ASP A 252 -32.14 20.19 -18.64
CA ASP A 252 -32.91 20.88 -19.69
C ASP A 252 -32.23 20.85 -21.07
N ARG A 253 -30.91 20.64 -21.09
CA ARG A 253 -30.08 20.59 -22.30
C ARG A 253 -29.75 19.17 -22.72
N LEU A 254 -30.28 18.16 -22.05
CA LEU A 254 -30.21 16.79 -22.52
C LEU A 254 -31.05 16.65 -23.79
N VAL A 255 -30.46 15.96 -24.74
CA VAL A 255 -30.96 15.75 -26.09
C VAL A 255 -30.86 14.26 -26.42
N ALA A 256 -31.46 13.84 -27.54
CA ALA A 256 -31.74 12.42 -27.83
C ALA A 256 -30.51 11.49 -27.88
N GLN A 257 -29.29 12.03 -27.98
CA GLN A 257 -28.05 11.24 -27.91
C GLN A 257 -27.74 10.68 -26.51
N TRP A 258 -28.36 11.21 -25.45
CA TRP A 258 -28.12 10.77 -24.08
C TRP A 258 -29.20 9.80 -23.61
N TRP A 259 -28.79 8.67 -23.06
CA TRP A 259 -29.69 7.66 -22.50
C TRP A 259 -29.51 7.59 -20.99
N GLY A 260 -30.62 7.37 -20.27
CA GLY A 260 -30.62 7.14 -18.83
C GLY A 260 -29.84 5.88 -18.48
N TYR A 261 -28.90 6.00 -17.55
CA TYR A 261 -28.10 4.88 -17.05
C TYR A 261 -28.52 4.47 -15.64
N SER A 262 -28.56 5.41 -14.69
CA SER A 262 -28.86 5.11 -13.29
C SER A 262 -29.61 6.23 -12.59
N TRP A 263 -30.39 5.83 -11.59
CA TRP A 263 -31.14 6.72 -10.70
C TRP A 263 -30.93 6.27 -9.26
N ASN A 264 -30.08 6.98 -8.51
CA ASN A 264 -29.65 6.57 -7.16
C ASN A 264 -30.05 7.60 -6.11
N PHE A 265 -30.52 7.13 -4.96
CA PHE A 265 -30.88 7.98 -3.83
C PHE A 265 -29.63 8.51 -3.10
N TYR A 266 -29.64 9.78 -2.68
CA TYR A 266 -28.51 10.46 -2.04
C TYR A 266 -28.82 10.85 -0.57
N GLY A 267 -28.48 9.96 0.36
CA GLY A 267 -28.26 10.27 1.78
C GLY A 267 -29.50 10.48 2.64
N PHE A 268 -30.10 11.67 2.64
CA PHE A 268 -31.02 12.09 3.72
C PHE A 268 -32.09 13.11 3.28
N THR A 269 -31.85 13.82 2.19
CA THR A 269 -32.91 14.50 1.44
C THR A 269 -33.39 13.51 0.40
N ASN A 270 -34.61 13.66 -0.12
CA ASN A 270 -35.06 12.92 -1.30
C ASN A 270 -34.31 13.45 -2.57
N THR A 271 -33.04 13.80 -2.45
CA THR A 271 -32.14 14.10 -3.56
C THR A 271 -31.72 12.79 -4.23
N TYR A 272 -31.60 12.82 -5.55
CA TYR A 272 -31.19 11.71 -6.37
C TYR A 272 -30.03 12.14 -7.27
N ILE A 273 -29.14 11.20 -7.54
CA ILE A 273 -28.13 11.31 -8.59
C ILE A 273 -28.68 10.57 -9.81
N TYR A 274 -28.97 11.34 -10.86
CA TYR A 274 -29.38 10.80 -12.15
C TYR A 274 -28.20 10.85 -13.11
N CYS A 275 -27.78 9.70 -13.61
CA CYS A 275 -26.68 9.61 -14.56
C CYS A 275 -27.15 9.15 -15.93
N VAL A 276 -26.58 9.75 -16.97
CA VAL A 276 -26.80 9.42 -18.37
C VAL A 276 -25.47 9.11 -19.04
N ALA A 277 -25.52 8.36 -20.15
CA ALA A 277 -24.37 8.15 -21.01
C ALA A 277 -24.76 8.27 -22.48
N ILE A 278 -23.78 8.31 -23.39
CA ILE A 278 -24.07 8.44 -24.82
C ILE A 278 -24.71 7.13 -25.31
N GLY A 279 -25.91 7.25 -25.84
CA GLY A 279 -26.70 6.15 -26.35
C GLY A 279 -26.10 5.52 -27.61
N GLN A 280 -26.42 4.24 -27.83
CA GLN A 280 -25.80 3.49 -28.92
C GLN A 280 -26.12 4.05 -30.32
N THR A 281 -27.34 4.60 -30.51
CA THR A 281 -27.72 5.20 -31.79
C THR A 281 -26.80 6.37 -32.16
N ALA A 282 -26.49 7.24 -31.20
CA ALA A 282 -25.58 8.36 -31.40
C ALA A 282 -24.13 7.88 -31.57
N LYS A 283 -23.71 6.88 -30.78
CA LYS A 283 -22.41 6.21 -30.94
C LYS A 283 -22.20 5.70 -32.37
N ASN A 284 -23.16 4.94 -32.90
CA ASN A 284 -23.05 4.35 -34.23
C ASN A 284 -23.08 5.40 -35.36
N ARG A 285 -23.88 6.45 -35.20
CA ARG A 285 -24.06 7.49 -36.24
C ARG A 285 -22.92 8.51 -36.26
N LEU A 286 -22.45 8.95 -35.09
CA LEU A 286 -21.62 10.14 -34.94
C LEU A 286 -20.23 9.85 -34.36
N LEU A 287 -20.07 8.75 -33.63
CA LEU A 287 -18.82 8.36 -32.96
C LEU A 287 -18.38 6.94 -33.36
N SER A 288 -18.62 6.58 -34.63
CA SER A 288 -18.31 5.24 -35.14
C SER A 288 -16.82 4.92 -34.99
N GLY A 289 -16.51 3.77 -34.39
CA GLY A 289 -15.15 3.34 -34.09
C GLY A 289 -14.52 3.95 -32.83
N ASN A 290 -15.22 4.82 -32.11
CA ASN A 290 -14.76 5.33 -30.82
C ASN A 290 -15.20 4.36 -29.69
N PRO A 291 -14.26 3.69 -28.99
CA PRO A 291 -14.62 2.76 -27.91
C PRO A 291 -15.08 3.48 -26.64
N LEU A 292 -14.68 4.74 -26.45
CA LEU A 292 -14.93 5.47 -25.22
C LEU A 292 -16.39 5.96 -25.14
N ASN A 293 -16.87 6.12 -23.92
CA ASN A 293 -18.14 6.75 -23.62
C ASN A 293 -17.95 7.72 -22.45
N LYS A 294 -19.00 8.46 -22.08
CA LYS A 294 -18.98 9.41 -20.99
C LYS A 294 -20.22 9.22 -20.12
N LEU A 295 -20.01 9.17 -18.81
CA LEU A 295 -21.06 9.23 -17.82
C LEU A 295 -21.24 10.68 -17.36
N CYS A 296 -22.46 11.21 -17.45
CA CYS A 296 -22.83 12.54 -16.98
C CYS A 296 -23.88 12.41 -15.88
N CYS A 297 -23.55 12.84 -14.67
CA CYS A 297 -24.40 12.74 -13.48
C CYS A 297 -24.91 14.11 -13.05
N TYR A 298 -26.15 14.13 -12.56
CA TYR A 298 -26.87 15.34 -12.17
C TYR A 298 -27.52 15.15 -10.81
N ARG A 299 -27.42 16.20 -9.98
CA ARG A 299 -28.03 16.19 -8.64
C ARG A 299 -29.45 16.75 -8.72
N TYR A 300 -30.43 15.86 -8.67
CA TYR A 300 -31.84 16.23 -8.73
C TYR A 300 -32.47 16.20 -7.33
N THR A 301 -33.12 17.29 -6.93
CA THR A 301 -33.88 17.35 -5.67
C THR A 301 -35.33 17.71 -5.99
N TYR A 302 -36.24 16.72 -5.94
CA TYR A 302 -37.69 16.92 -6.01
C TYR A 302 -38.16 17.96 -4.97
N PRO A 303 -39.18 18.77 -5.31
CA PRO A 303 -39.77 19.74 -4.40
C PRO A 303 -40.63 19.04 -3.35
N THR A 304 -40.77 19.65 -2.17
CA THR A 304 -41.60 19.12 -1.07
C THR A 304 -43.09 19.11 -1.36
N ASN A 305 -43.55 19.94 -2.31
CA ASN A 305 -44.96 20.02 -2.72
C ASN A 305 -45.22 19.13 -3.95
N TRP A 306 -45.95 18.04 -3.75
CA TRP A 306 -46.17 17.00 -4.78
C TRP A 306 -47.15 17.43 -5.89
N TRP A 307 -47.94 18.48 -5.64
CA TRP A 307 -48.98 18.98 -6.56
C TRP A 307 -48.50 20.10 -7.50
N ASP A 308 -47.31 20.66 -7.25
CA ASP A 308 -46.76 21.77 -8.04
C ASP A 308 -45.92 21.24 -9.21
N TRP A 309 -46.58 20.90 -10.31
CA TRP A 309 -45.93 20.37 -11.50
C TRP A 309 -44.85 21.31 -12.07
N TYR A 310 -45.00 22.63 -11.88
CA TYR A 310 -44.03 23.62 -12.35
C TYR A 310 -42.76 23.58 -11.49
N ALA A 311 -42.89 23.42 -10.17
CA ALA A 311 -41.75 23.19 -9.29
C ALA A 311 -41.01 21.89 -9.63
N TRP A 312 -41.72 20.82 -10.02
CA TRP A 312 -41.10 19.57 -10.45
C TRP A 312 -40.33 19.73 -11.76
N ASP A 313 -40.94 20.35 -12.78
CA ASP A 313 -40.31 20.61 -14.08
C ASP A 313 -39.08 21.52 -13.93
N LEU A 314 -39.18 22.59 -13.13
CA LEU A 314 -38.05 23.47 -12.82
C LEU A 314 -36.93 22.74 -12.09
N ALA A 315 -37.24 21.96 -11.04
CA ALA A 315 -36.23 21.22 -10.28
C ALA A 315 -35.51 20.18 -11.15
N TRP A 316 -36.24 19.55 -12.07
CA TRP A 316 -35.64 18.63 -13.05
C TRP A 316 -34.71 19.38 -14.00
N ARG A 317 -35.23 20.40 -14.68
CA ARG A 317 -34.49 21.18 -15.68
C ARG A 317 -33.24 21.86 -15.11
N SER A 318 -33.31 22.34 -13.87
CA SER A 318 -32.22 23.04 -13.20
C SER A 318 -31.25 22.13 -12.44
N ALA A 319 -31.43 20.80 -12.48
CA ALA A 319 -30.56 19.86 -11.79
C ALA A 319 -29.09 20.05 -12.24
N PRO A 320 -28.19 20.47 -11.35
CA PRO A 320 -26.83 20.80 -11.72
C PRO A 320 -26.01 19.54 -12.02
N TYR A 321 -25.10 19.70 -12.97
CA TYR A 321 -24.03 18.75 -13.24
C TYR A 321 -23.17 18.46 -12.00
N VAL A 322 -22.85 17.19 -11.79
CA VAL A 322 -21.97 16.73 -10.71
C VAL A 322 -20.57 16.51 -11.28
N ASP A 323 -19.63 17.33 -10.82
CA ASP A 323 -18.22 17.29 -11.22
C ASP A 323 -17.55 15.98 -10.79
N HIS A 324 -16.59 15.52 -11.58
CA HIS A 324 -15.79 14.32 -11.34
C HIS A 324 -15.00 14.29 -10.02
N ARG A 325 -14.82 15.44 -9.37
CA ARG A 325 -14.23 15.51 -8.01
C ARG A 325 -15.19 15.04 -6.93
N ASP A 326 -16.48 15.00 -7.22
CA ASP A 326 -17.49 14.44 -6.34
C ASP A 326 -17.47 12.89 -6.46
N PRO A 327 -17.59 12.15 -5.35
CA PRO A 327 -17.67 10.68 -5.36
C PRO A 327 -18.79 10.06 -6.19
N ASP A 328 -19.86 10.81 -6.42
CA ASP A 328 -20.97 10.41 -7.30
C ASP A 328 -20.94 11.16 -8.63
N GLY A 329 -19.75 11.69 -8.96
CA GLY A 329 -19.49 12.54 -10.10
C GLY A 329 -19.41 11.82 -11.43
N SER A 330 -19.51 12.65 -12.45
CA SER A 330 -19.38 12.27 -13.86
C SER A 330 -17.95 11.85 -14.18
N HIS A 331 -17.76 10.84 -15.05
CA HIS A 331 -16.42 10.39 -15.44
C HIS A 331 -16.42 9.73 -16.83
N LEU A 332 -15.22 9.58 -17.39
CA LEU A 332 -14.99 8.90 -18.66
C LEU A 332 -15.14 7.38 -18.52
N LEU A 333 -15.71 6.74 -19.53
CA LEU A 333 -15.83 5.28 -19.63
C LEU A 333 -14.97 4.75 -20.78
N LEU A 334 -14.24 3.65 -20.55
CA LEU A 334 -13.48 2.97 -21.62
C LEU A 334 -14.37 2.17 -22.56
N ASN A 335 -15.54 1.76 -22.07
CA ASN A 335 -16.49 0.93 -22.80
C ASN A 335 -17.92 1.47 -22.61
N ASP A 336 -18.79 1.13 -23.56
CA ASP A 336 -20.20 1.49 -23.50
C ASP A 336 -20.92 0.74 -22.35
N PRO A 337 -21.69 1.44 -21.49
CA PRO A 337 -22.27 0.85 -20.28
C PRO A 337 -23.56 0.01 -20.53
N TRP A 338 -23.92 -0.22 -21.80
CA TRP A 338 -25.22 -0.78 -22.20
C TRP A 338 -25.22 -2.31 -22.27
N TRP A 339 -25.46 -2.99 -21.14
CA TRP A 339 -25.43 -4.47 -21.08
C TRP A 339 -26.52 -5.16 -21.92
N TRP A 340 -27.64 -4.49 -22.18
CA TRP A 340 -28.76 -5.02 -22.97
C TRP A 340 -28.60 -4.84 -24.48
N TRP A 341 -27.53 -4.19 -24.95
CA TRP A 341 -27.30 -3.96 -26.37
C TRP A 341 -26.35 -5.00 -26.97
N TYR A 342 -26.74 -5.60 -28.09
CA TYR A 342 -25.99 -6.67 -28.75
C TYR A 342 -24.55 -6.25 -29.08
N GLY A 343 -23.57 -7.04 -28.64
CA GLY A 343 -22.15 -6.80 -28.86
C GLY A 343 -21.44 -5.98 -27.77
N ASN A 344 -22.17 -5.43 -26.80
CA ASN A 344 -21.59 -4.71 -25.66
C ASN A 344 -21.44 -5.64 -24.44
N ASP A 345 -20.30 -5.53 -23.76
CA ASP A 345 -20.07 -6.18 -22.48
C ASP A 345 -20.14 -5.13 -21.37
N GLY A 346 -21.36 -4.89 -20.87
CA GLY A 346 -21.57 -3.93 -19.78
C GLY A 346 -20.84 -4.30 -18.48
N ARG A 347 -20.32 -5.53 -18.35
CA ARG A 347 -19.45 -5.89 -17.22
C ARG A 347 -18.11 -5.18 -17.30
N LYS A 348 -17.59 -4.89 -18.49
CA LYS A 348 -16.31 -4.19 -18.66
C LYS A 348 -16.35 -2.77 -18.13
N SER A 349 -17.36 -1.98 -18.47
CA SER A 349 -17.49 -0.62 -17.89
C SER A 349 -17.61 -0.70 -16.37
N LYS A 350 -18.30 -1.73 -15.83
CA LYS A 350 -18.42 -1.94 -14.40
C LYS A 350 -17.07 -2.24 -13.74
N GLU A 351 -16.29 -3.13 -14.33
CA GLU A 351 -15.00 -3.56 -13.78
C GLU A 351 -13.88 -2.54 -14.00
N GLU A 352 -13.90 -1.81 -15.12
CA GLU A 352 -12.82 -0.90 -15.54
C GLU A 352 -13.06 0.56 -15.15
N ASP A 353 -14.32 0.97 -14.93
CA ASP A 353 -14.67 2.38 -14.67
C ASP A 353 -15.53 2.56 -13.40
N PHE A 354 -16.67 1.87 -13.27
CA PHE A 354 -17.59 2.10 -12.12
C PHE A 354 -17.05 1.57 -10.78
N ASN A 355 -16.61 0.31 -10.72
CA ASN A 355 -15.98 -0.22 -9.51
C ASN A 355 -14.73 0.60 -9.20
N PRO A 356 -13.89 0.96 -10.22
CA PRO A 356 -12.73 1.77 -9.95
C PRO A 356 -12.97 3.22 -9.55
N HIS A 357 -14.14 3.77 -9.87
CA HIS A 357 -14.56 5.06 -9.36
C HIS A 357 -15.00 4.91 -7.89
N LYS A 358 -15.88 3.95 -7.61
CA LYS A 358 -16.46 3.74 -6.28
C LYS A 358 -15.39 3.50 -5.21
N TRP A 359 -14.49 2.54 -5.42
CA TRP A 359 -13.48 2.19 -4.42
C TRP A 359 -12.48 3.34 -4.13
N CYS A 360 -12.34 4.34 -5.02
CA CYS A 360 -11.36 5.43 -4.94
C CYS A 360 -11.99 6.70 -4.43
N CYS A 361 -13.16 7.02 -4.97
CA CYS A 361 -13.84 8.24 -4.65
C CYS A 361 -14.82 8.06 -3.49
N VAL A 362 -15.22 6.85 -3.12
CA VAL A 362 -16.15 6.60 -2.01
C VAL A 362 -15.49 5.76 -0.91
N ASP A 363 -15.02 4.56 -1.24
CA ASP A 363 -14.68 3.55 -0.23
C ASP A 363 -13.23 3.64 0.29
N SER A 364 -12.40 4.54 -0.26
CA SER A 364 -11.00 4.70 0.14
C SER A 364 -10.86 5.44 1.48
N SER A 365 -9.72 5.30 2.15
CA SER A 365 -9.43 5.98 3.41
C SER A 365 -9.30 7.51 3.25
N CYS A 366 -8.92 7.96 2.06
CA CYS A 366 -8.82 9.36 1.69
C CYS A 366 -9.47 9.60 0.31
N PRO A 367 -10.81 9.67 0.25
CA PRO A 367 -11.58 9.81 -0.99
C PRO A 367 -11.07 10.91 -1.92
N SER A 368 -10.76 12.09 -1.39
CA SER A 368 -10.27 13.21 -2.19
C SER A 368 -8.93 12.92 -2.88
N GLN A 369 -8.00 12.26 -2.19
CA GLN A 369 -6.69 11.93 -2.74
C GLN A 369 -6.79 10.83 -3.81
N PHE A 370 -7.48 9.73 -3.51
CA PHE A 370 -7.57 8.59 -4.43
C PHE A 370 -8.49 8.88 -5.62
N CYS A 371 -9.57 9.66 -5.44
CA CYS A 371 -10.38 10.12 -6.55
C CYS A 371 -9.57 10.99 -7.53
N ASN A 372 -8.69 11.86 -7.02
CA ASN A 372 -7.79 12.63 -7.89
C ASN A 372 -6.84 11.73 -8.71
N LEU A 373 -6.40 10.58 -8.17
CA LEU A 373 -5.61 9.62 -8.93
C LEU A 373 -6.43 8.94 -10.01
N PHE A 374 -7.67 8.51 -9.71
CA PHE A 374 -8.60 7.98 -10.70
C PHE A 374 -8.83 8.99 -11.84
N ASN A 375 -9.12 10.24 -11.48
CA ASN A 375 -9.42 11.33 -12.40
C ASN A 375 -8.24 11.72 -13.31
N LYS A 376 -6.99 11.42 -12.93
CA LYS A 376 -5.84 11.60 -13.83
C LYS A 376 -5.89 10.67 -15.05
N VAL A 377 -6.45 9.47 -14.90
CA VAL A 377 -6.54 8.45 -15.98
C VAL A 377 -7.94 8.31 -16.57
N ARG A 378 -8.95 8.86 -15.89
CA ARG A 378 -10.35 9.01 -16.34
C ARG A 378 -10.81 10.46 -16.18
N PRO A 379 -10.20 11.40 -16.93
CA PRO A 379 -10.51 12.81 -16.74
C PRO A 379 -11.92 13.15 -17.22
N ASP A 380 -12.51 14.13 -16.56
CA ASP A 380 -13.72 14.78 -17.04
C ASP A 380 -13.36 16.02 -17.87
N LEU A 381 -14.07 16.17 -18.99
CA LEU A 381 -13.97 17.33 -19.88
C LEU A 381 -14.84 18.51 -19.41
N GLY A 382 -15.45 18.37 -18.23
CA GLY A 382 -16.41 19.30 -17.66
C GLY A 382 -17.75 19.28 -18.39
N CYS A 383 -18.57 20.27 -18.05
CA CYS A 383 -19.85 20.49 -18.69
C CYS A 383 -19.81 21.65 -19.70
N SER A 384 -20.74 21.62 -20.65
CA SER A 384 -20.97 22.67 -21.64
C SER A 384 -22.36 23.28 -21.47
N LEU A 385 -22.42 24.60 -21.62
CA LEU A 385 -23.67 25.32 -21.74
C LEU A 385 -24.27 25.19 -23.16
N TYR A 386 -23.50 24.75 -24.14
CA TYR A 386 -24.00 24.57 -25.49
C TYR A 386 -24.41 23.10 -25.70
N ALA A 387 -25.62 22.87 -26.19
CA ALA A 387 -26.00 21.56 -26.69
C ALA A 387 -25.19 21.29 -27.96
N GLU A 388 -24.18 20.42 -27.86
CA GLU A 388 -23.39 19.98 -28.99
C GLU A 388 -24.28 19.07 -29.87
N PHE A 389 -25.06 19.71 -30.74
CA PHE A 389 -25.97 19.03 -31.67
C PHE A 389 -25.24 18.51 -32.90
N ILE A 390 -25.71 17.35 -33.37
CA ILE A 390 -25.82 17.07 -34.81
C ILE A 390 -27.26 16.57 -35.02
N SER A 391 -28.05 17.31 -35.81
CA SER A 391 -29.39 16.89 -36.27
C SER A 391 -29.34 15.53 -36.96
#